data_AF-A0A7V3A976-F1
#
_entry.id   AF-A0A7V3A976-F1
#
_cell.length_a   1.000
_cell.length_b   1.000
_cell.length_c   1.000
_cell.angle_alpha   90.00
_cell.angle_beta   90.00
_cell.angle_gamma   90.00
#
_symmetry.space_group_name_H-M   'P 1'
#
loop_
_entity.id
_entity.type
_entity.pdbx_description
1 polymer ?
#
loop_
_entity_poly.entity_id
_entity_poly.type
_entity_poly.pdbx_seq_one_letter_code
_entity_poly.pdbx_strand_id
1 'polypeptide(L)'
;MKATAIRLWLTIVLALSGLTLAARPAARTEVKSFSGYLVVQEDGKYRVKKDEYVKFQVVNGEIKGLRIHLQAATGDLTFTDIRPLVKDGSNFTDWFEIECRRLGGFEGRPVTYDYFLADAYAGISPPVATSYSMYNALKEVAGAIGWPVPGRTFVIYGQNRSPIYEFFCYEDINDGKNN
;
A
#
# COMPACT_ATOMS: atom_id res chain seq x y z
N MET A 1 -73.88 -52.87 19.31
CA MET A 1 -73.10 -52.35 18.18
C MET A 1 -72.92 -50.85 18.40
N LYS A 2 -71.70 -50.40 18.75
CA LYS A 2 -71.38 -49.00 19.07
C LYS A 2 -70.59 -48.42 17.89
N ALA A 3 -71.13 -47.38 17.25
CA ALA A 3 -70.42 -46.60 16.23
C ALA A 3 -69.82 -45.36 16.89
N THR A 4 -68.49 -45.32 16.97
CA THR A 4 -67.74 -44.21 17.56
C THR A 4 -67.34 -43.26 16.44
N ALA A 5 -67.87 -42.04 16.47
CA ALA A 5 -67.48 -40.97 15.56
C ALA A 5 -66.15 -40.37 16.00
N ILE A 6 -65.13 -40.44 15.14
CA ILE A 6 -63.82 -39.80 15.36
C ILE A 6 -63.88 -38.41 14.71
N ARG A 7 -63.90 -37.37 15.53
CA ARG A 7 -63.72 -35.97 15.12
C ARG A 7 -62.22 -35.70 14.94
N LEU A 8 -61.77 -35.57 13.70
CA LEU A 8 -60.41 -35.14 13.35
C LEU A 8 -60.31 -33.62 13.54
N TRP A 9 -59.56 -33.17 14.55
CA TRP A 9 -59.23 -31.75 14.71
C TRP A 9 -57.94 -31.45 13.94
N LEU A 10 -58.10 -30.58 12.93
CA LEU A 10 -57.07 -29.98 12.11
C LEU A 10 -56.24 -29.01 12.98
N THR A 11 -54.93 -29.22 13.10
CA THR A 11 -54.02 -28.20 13.66
C THR A 11 -52.86 -28.01 12.69
N ILE A 12 -52.98 -27.02 11.81
CA ILE A 12 -51.89 -26.56 10.94
C ILE A 12 -51.02 -25.62 11.78
N VAL A 13 -49.82 -26.07 12.14
CA VAL A 13 -48.79 -25.22 12.76
C VAL A 13 -48.00 -24.56 11.63
N LEU A 14 -48.35 -23.32 11.29
CA LEU A 14 -47.51 -22.46 10.46
C LEU A 14 -46.35 -21.94 11.32
N ALA A 15 -45.18 -22.58 11.21
CA ALA A 15 -43.94 -22.02 11.72
C ALA A 15 -43.48 -20.89 10.80
N LEU A 16 -43.83 -19.64 11.14
CA LEU A 16 -43.16 -18.46 10.60
C LEU A 16 -41.75 -18.40 11.21
N SER A 17 -40.80 -19.08 10.58
CA SER A 17 -39.38 -18.81 10.81
C SER A 17 -39.05 -17.46 10.19
N GLY A 18 -39.13 -16.41 11.00
CA GLY A 18 -38.64 -15.09 10.65
C GLY A 18 -37.15 -15.16 10.33
N LEU A 19 -36.79 -15.01 9.05
CA LEU A 19 -35.43 -14.67 8.66
C LEU A 19 -35.14 -13.27 9.18
N THR A 20 -34.56 -13.17 10.38
CA THR A 20 -33.81 -11.98 10.76
C THR A 20 -32.61 -11.88 9.84
N LEU A 21 -32.76 -11.07 8.78
CA LEU A 21 -31.67 -10.66 7.91
C LEU A 21 -30.71 -9.82 8.75
N ALA A 22 -29.73 -10.46 9.41
CA ALA A 22 -28.67 -9.77 10.11
C ALA A 22 -27.89 -8.97 9.06
N ALA A 23 -28.12 -7.66 9.02
CA ALA A 23 -27.33 -6.74 8.23
C ALA A 23 -25.87 -6.87 8.69
N ARG A 24 -25.03 -7.51 7.87
CA ARG A 24 -23.59 -7.51 8.11
C ARG A 24 -23.14 -6.05 8.11
N PRO A 25 -22.46 -5.55 9.16
CA PRO A 25 -21.88 -4.23 9.10
C PRO A 25 -20.95 -4.17 7.89
N ALA A 26 -21.13 -3.17 7.04
CA ALA A 26 -20.23 -2.93 5.92
C ALA A 26 -18.82 -2.78 6.49
N ALA A 27 -17.87 -3.61 6.02
CA ALA A 27 -16.49 -3.50 6.42
C ALA A 27 -16.02 -2.07 6.10
N ARG A 28 -15.57 -1.35 7.13
CA ARG A 28 -15.07 0.02 6.96
C ARG A 28 -13.80 -0.05 6.11
N THR A 29 -13.83 0.57 4.94
CA THR A 29 -12.65 0.69 4.08
C THR A 29 -11.57 1.47 4.83
N GLU A 30 -10.45 0.81 5.12
CA GLU A 30 -9.28 1.46 5.69
C GLU A 30 -8.52 2.12 4.52
N VAL A 31 -8.41 3.45 4.57
CA VAL A 31 -7.66 4.24 3.58
C VAL A 31 -6.56 4.97 4.32
N LYS A 32 -5.31 4.67 3.98
CA LYS A 32 -4.12 5.37 4.49
C LYS A 32 -3.41 6.02 3.33
N SER A 33 -3.21 7.34 3.39
CA SER A 33 -2.45 8.08 2.38
C SER A 33 -1.02 8.26 2.85
N PHE A 34 -0.06 8.19 1.94
CA PHE A 34 1.35 8.31 2.24
C PHE A 34 2.01 9.32 1.30
N SER A 35 2.83 10.19 1.89
CA SER A 35 3.77 11.04 1.18
C SER A 35 5.21 10.61 1.51
N GLY A 36 5.95 10.25 0.48
CA GLY A 36 7.35 9.86 0.58
C GLY A 36 8.29 10.87 -0.07
N TYR A 37 9.43 11.09 0.56
CA TYR A 37 10.46 12.01 0.09
C TYR A 37 11.76 11.28 -0.13
N LEU A 38 12.47 11.65 -1.19
CA LEU A 38 13.72 11.00 -1.56
C LEU A 38 14.78 11.26 -0.48
N VAL A 39 15.37 10.19 0.04
CA VAL A 39 16.52 10.22 0.92
C VAL A 39 17.76 9.87 0.11
N VAL A 40 18.78 10.72 0.17
CA VAL A 40 20.06 10.52 -0.50
C VAL A 40 21.21 10.57 0.50
N GLN A 41 22.32 9.92 0.15
CA GLN A 41 23.59 10.10 0.83
C GLN A 41 24.51 10.94 -0.05
N GLU A 42 24.85 12.14 0.42
CA GLU A 42 25.75 13.09 -0.26
C GLU A 42 26.87 13.46 0.72
N ASP A 43 28.13 13.35 0.28
CA ASP A 43 29.32 13.65 1.10
C ASP A 43 29.34 12.93 2.45
N GLY A 44 28.89 11.67 2.46
CA GLY A 44 28.81 10.84 3.67
C GLY A 44 27.68 11.22 4.64
N LYS A 45 26.80 12.17 4.29
CA LYS A 45 25.66 12.61 5.10
C LYS A 45 24.34 12.30 4.41
N TYR A 46 23.35 11.91 5.20
CA TYR A 46 21.99 11.75 4.71
C TYR A 46 21.31 13.10 4.54
N ARG A 47 20.52 13.25 3.47
CA ARG A 47 19.71 14.43 3.15
C ARG A 47 18.38 14.02 2.55
N VAL A 48 17.41 14.92 2.63
CA VAL A 48 16.09 14.76 2.01
C VAL A 48 15.96 15.73 0.84
N LYS A 49 15.60 15.21 -0.33
CA LYS A 49 15.17 16.00 -1.49
C LYS A 49 13.64 15.99 -1.51
N LYS A 50 13.03 17.12 -1.13
CA LYS A 50 11.55 17.23 -0.99
C LYS A 50 10.83 17.47 -2.31
N ASP A 51 11.56 17.96 -3.29
CA ASP A 51 11.11 18.17 -4.66
C ASP A 51 10.96 16.84 -5.41
N GLU A 52 11.71 15.80 -5.05
CA GLU A 52 11.51 14.44 -5.54
C GLU A 52 10.70 13.60 -4.53
N TYR A 53 9.53 13.13 -4.94
CA TYR A 53 8.57 12.54 -4.02
C TYR A 53 7.77 11.38 -4.62
N VAL A 54 7.18 10.58 -3.75
CA VAL A 54 6.18 9.57 -4.11
C VAL A 54 4.92 9.78 -3.26
N LYS A 55 3.75 9.60 -3.85
CA LYS A 55 2.46 9.61 -3.16
C LYS A 55 1.67 8.39 -3.52
N PHE A 56 1.00 7.79 -2.55
CA PHE A 56 0.11 6.65 -2.78
C PHE A 56 -0.88 6.47 -1.64
N GLN A 57 -1.91 5.69 -1.89
CA GLN A 57 -2.87 5.25 -0.89
C GLN A 57 -2.80 3.74 -0.72
N VAL A 58 -2.92 3.27 0.51
CA VAL A 58 -3.20 1.88 0.84
C VAL A 58 -4.69 1.78 1.14
N VAL A 59 -5.43 1.08 0.29
CA VAL A 59 -6.88 0.87 0.39
C VAL A 59 -7.12 -0.63 0.54
N ASN A 60 -7.48 -1.07 1.74
CA ASN A 60 -7.65 -2.51 2.05
C ASN A 60 -6.44 -3.38 1.62
N GLY A 61 -5.22 -2.86 1.76
CA GLY A 61 -3.98 -3.54 1.36
C GLY A 61 -3.56 -3.34 -0.11
N GLU A 62 -4.41 -2.75 -0.95
CA GLU A 62 -4.06 -2.42 -2.33
C GLU A 62 -3.49 -1.01 -2.47
N ILE A 63 -2.54 -0.84 -3.38
CA ILE A 63 -1.96 0.47 -3.69
C ILE A 63 -2.80 1.18 -4.75
N LYS A 64 -3.22 2.41 -4.45
CA LYS A 64 -3.96 3.29 -5.36
C LYS A 64 -3.27 4.63 -5.51
N GLY A 65 -3.44 5.25 -6.68
CA GLY A 65 -2.98 6.62 -6.94
C GLY A 65 -1.46 6.80 -6.83
N LEU A 66 -0.67 5.76 -7.13
CA LEU A 66 0.79 5.84 -7.06
C LEU A 66 1.32 6.89 -8.05
N ARG A 67 1.82 8.00 -7.51
CA ARG A 67 2.39 9.12 -8.27
C ARG A 67 3.82 9.34 -7.83
N ILE A 68 4.75 9.32 -8.77
CA ILE A 68 6.18 9.48 -8.53
C ILE A 68 6.64 10.72 -9.27
N HIS A 69 7.29 11.64 -8.58
CA HIS A 69 7.90 12.82 -9.15
C HIS A 69 9.42 12.72 -8.98
N LEU A 70 10.13 12.76 -10.10
CA LEU A 70 11.59 12.66 -10.17
C LEU A 70 12.10 13.73 -11.13
N GLN A 71 13.24 14.33 -10.82
CA GLN A 71 13.89 15.28 -11.75
C GLN A 71 14.39 14.57 -13.02
N ALA A 72 14.64 13.26 -12.93
CA ALA A 72 15.06 12.40 -14.05
C ALA A 72 13.93 12.06 -15.04
N ALA A 73 12.78 12.73 -14.95
CA ALA A 73 11.64 12.56 -15.86
C ALA A 73 10.99 13.90 -16.22
N THR A 74 10.41 13.98 -17.42
CA THR A 74 9.73 15.20 -17.91
C THR A 74 8.35 15.42 -17.31
N GLY A 75 7.87 14.48 -16.50
CA GLY A 75 6.59 14.55 -15.82
C GLY A 75 6.48 13.45 -14.78
N ASP A 76 5.31 13.33 -14.15
CA ASP A 76 5.09 12.34 -13.12
C ASP A 76 4.97 10.93 -13.69
N LEU A 77 5.53 9.99 -12.94
CA LEU A 77 5.58 8.57 -13.25
C LEU A 77 4.61 7.77 -12.39
N THR A 78 4.35 6.54 -12.80
CA THR A 78 3.63 5.52 -12.04
C THR A 78 4.09 4.12 -12.45
N PHE A 79 3.71 3.12 -11.67
CA PHE A 79 3.82 1.71 -12.04
C PHE A 79 2.43 1.14 -12.26
N THR A 80 2.24 0.43 -13.37
CA THR A 80 0.91 -0.06 -13.78
C THR A 80 0.61 -1.49 -13.32
N ASP A 81 1.64 -2.26 -12.99
CA ASP A 81 1.52 -3.60 -12.44
C ASP A 81 1.97 -3.57 -10.97
N ILE A 82 1.02 -3.60 -10.04
CA ILE A 82 1.28 -3.54 -8.61
C ILE A 82 0.65 -4.77 -7.95
N ARG A 83 1.47 -5.57 -7.26
CA ARG A 83 1.03 -6.84 -6.69
C ARG A 83 1.70 -7.13 -5.35
N PRO A 84 1.02 -7.82 -4.42
CA PRO A 84 1.67 -8.37 -3.23
C PRO A 84 2.78 -9.34 -3.62
N LEU A 85 3.87 -9.33 -2.85
CA LEU A 85 4.95 -10.30 -2.98
C LEU A 85 4.62 -11.59 -2.24
N VAL A 86 4.99 -12.70 -2.87
CA VAL A 86 5.03 -14.01 -2.21
C VAL A 86 6.42 -14.19 -1.64
N LYS A 87 6.52 -14.54 -0.36
CA LYS A 87 7.80 -14.82 0.29
C LYS A 87 8.47 -16.00 -0.42
N ASP A 88 9.65 -15.75 -0.98
CA ASP A 88 10.44 -16.74 -1.72
C ASP A 88 11.85 -16.95 -1.12
N GLY A 89 12.14 -16.28 0.01
CA GLY A 89 13.43 -16.36 0.70
C GLY A 89 14.52 -15.47 0.11
N SER A 90 14.20 -14.65 -0.90
CA SER A 90 15.11 -13.61 -1.37
C SER A 90 15.08 -12.37 -0.45
N ASN A 91 16.20 -11.66 -0.37
CA ASN A 91 16.28 -10.40 0.36
C ASN A 91 15.19 -9.40 -0.06
N PHE A 92 14.85 -9.37 -1.36
CA PHE A 92 13.81 -8.48 -1.86
C PHE A 92 12.44 -8.82 -1.27
N THR A 93 12.04 -10.09 -1.26
CA THR A 93 10.76 -10.48 -0.65
C THR A 93 10.78 -10.40 0.86
N ASP A 94 11.96 -10.43 1.50
CA ASP A 94 12.10 -10.17 2.94
C ASP A 94 11.91 -8.69 3.31
N TRP A 95 12.39 -7.78 2.46
CA TRP A 95 12.29 -6.34 2.71
C TRP A 95 10.96 -5.74 2.27
N PHE A 96 10.32 -6.27 1.24
CA PHE A 96 9.12 -5.66 0.65
C PHE A 96 7.88 -6.54 0.77
N GLU A 97 6.73 -5.88 0.90
CA GLU A 97 5.40 -6.51 0.90
C GLU A 97 4.78 -6.48 -0.49
N ILE A 98 5.12 -5.45 -1.29
CA ILE A 98 4.49 -5.17 -2.57
C ILE A 98 5.58 -4.88 -3.60
N GLU A 99 5.38 -5.42 -4.80
CA GLU A 99 6.21 -5.17 -5.97
C GLU A 99 5.43 -4.33 -6.99
N CYS A 100 6.11 -3.35 -7.58
CA CYS A 100 5.60 -2.49 -8.63
C CYS A 100 6.46 -2.64 -9.88
N ARG A 101 5.82 -2.87 -11.03
CA ARG A 101 6.45 -3.09 -12.34
C ARG A 101 5.76 -2.26 -13.43
N ARG A 102 6.39 -2.22 -14.61
CA ARG A 102 5.92 -1.48 -15.79
C ARG A 102 5.80 0.02 -15.49
N LEU A 103 6.94 0.67 -15.34
CA LEU A 103 7.05 2.11 -15.20
C LEU A 103 6.45 2.80 -16.43
N GLY A 104 5.70 3.88 -16.21
CA GLY A 104 5.11 4.70 -17.26
C GLY A 104 4.69 6.06 -16.73
N GLY A 105 4.04 6.87 -17.56
CA GLY A 105 3.54 8.18 -17.14
C GLY A 105 2.27 8.06 -16.29
N PHE A 106 2.18 8.89 -15.26
CA PHE A 106 1.01 8.98 -14.39
C PHE A 106 -0.24 9.36 -15.20
N GLU A 107 -1.38 8.72 -14.90
CA GLU A 107 -2.64 8.89 -15.65
C GLU A 107 -2.54 8.62 -17.15
N GLY A 108 -1.56 7.81 -17.58
CA GLY A 108 -1.36 7.48 -19.00
C GLY A 108 -0.79 8.62 -19.84
N ARG A 109 -0.27 9.67 -19.20
CA ARG A 109 0.36 10.79 -19.90
C ARG A 109 1.67 10.34 -20.56
N PRO A 110 2.00 10.84 -21.76
CA PRO A 110 3.33 10.64 -22.33
C PRO A 110 4.41 11.22 -21.41
N VAL A 111 5.49 10.47 -21.21
CA VAL A 111 6.63 10.88 -20.40
C VAL A 111 7.92 10.36 -21.02
N THR A 112 9.01 11.07 -20.78
CA THR A 112 10.37 10.62 -21.04
C THR A 112 11.15 10.63 -19.74
N TYR A 113 12.05 9.67 -19.57
CA TYR A 113 12.87 9.54 -18.38
C TYR A 113 14.27 9.04 -18.74
N ASP A 114 15.22 9.25 -17.83
CA ASP A 114 16.60 8.83 -18.02
C ASP A 114 16.74 7.32 -18.22
N TYR A 115 17.74 6.90 -19.00
CA TYR A 115 17.88 5.51 -19.46
C TYR A 115 17.98 4.50 -18.31
N PHE A 116 18.53 4.89 -17.15
CA PHE A 116 18.69 3.99 -16.01
C PHE A 116 17.36 3.61 -15.34
N LEU A 117 16.27 4.34 -15.66
CA LEU A 117 14.91 4.02 -15.26
C LEU A 117 14.22 3.05 -16.25
N ALA A 118 14.85 2.72 -17.37
CA ALA A 118 14.35 1.67 -18.26
C ALA A 118 14.28 0.33 -17.50
N ASP A 119 13.14 -0.35 -17.61
CA ASP A 119 12.84 -1.61 -16.89
C ASP A 119 12.95 -1.53 -15.37
N ALA A 120 12.88 -0.31 -14.80
CA ALA A 120 12.84 -0.15 -13.37
C ALA A 120 11.65 -0.90 -12.77
N TYR A 121 11.85 -1.37 -11.54
CA TYR A 121 10.81 -1.93 -10.69
C TYR A 121 10.96 -1.32 -9.31
N ALA A 122 9.91 -1.41 -8.49
CA ALA A 122 9.96 -0.88 -7.13
C ALA A 122 9.40 -1.85 -6.11
N GLY A 123 9.86 -1.67 -4.87
CA GLY A 123 9.34 -2.35 -3.69
C GLY A 123 8.71 -1.36 -2.73
N ILE A 124 7.58 -1.73 -2.13
CA ILE A 124 6.99 -1.01 -0.99
C ILE A 124 7.13 -1.88 0.24
N SER A 125 7.73 -1.34 1.29
CA SER A 125 7.94 -2.09 2.53
C SER A 125 6.59 -2.44 3.17
N PRO A 126 6.52 -3.48 4.02
CA PRO A 126 5.44 -3.59 4.99
C PRO A 126 5.42 -2.36 5.91
N PRO A 127 4.40 -2.20 6.77
CA PRO A 127 4.44 -1.20 7.83
C PRO A 127 5.74 -1.32 8.63
N VAL A 128 6.46 -0.21 8.77
CA VAL A 128 7.74 -0.16 9.47
C VAL A 128 7.48 -0.10 10.97
N ALA A 129 7.23 -1.27 11.55
CA ALA A 129 7.15 -1.49 12.98
C ALA A 129 8.50 -1.96 13.54
N THR A 130 8.65 -1.98 14.87
CA THR A 130 9.88 -2.44 15.55
C THR A 130 10.27 -3.89 15.21
N SER A 131 9.33 -4.70 14.72
CA SER A 131 9.56 -6.08 14.25
C SER A 131 10.07 -6.17 12.81
N TYR A 132 10.07 -5.07 12.05
CA TYR A 132 10.55 -5.05 10.67
C TYR A 132 12.07 -5.17 10.63
N SER A 133 12.60 -6.01 9.73
CA SER A 133 14.03 -6.34 9.67
C SER A 133 14.93 -5.12 9.46
N MET A 134 14.46 -4.11 8.73
CA MET A 134 15.20 -2.87 8.48
C MET A 134 14.91 -1.76 9.49
N TYR A 135 14.12 -2.00 10.54
CA TYR A 135 13.67 -0.95 11.48
C TYR A 135 14.84 -0.15 12.07
N ASN A 136 15.88 -0.83 12.57
CA ASN A 136 17.02 -0.14 13.20
C ASN A 136 17.82 0.69 12.20
N ALA A 137 18.04 0.18 11.00
CA ALA A 137 18.73 0.91 9.93
C ALA A 137 17.94 2.16 9.52
N LEU A 138 16.63 2.01 9.31
CA LEU A 138 15.75 3.14 8.98
C LEU A 138 15.68 4.18 10.12
N LYS A 139 15.67 3.73 11.38
CA LYS A 139 15.70 4.61 12.55
C LYS A 139 17.00 5.40 12.65
N GLU A 140 18.14 4.79 12.35
CA GLU A 140 19.43 5.47 12.34
C GLU A 140 19.48 6.56 11.26
N VAL A 141 19.10 6.22 10.02
CA VAL A 141 19.06 7.17 8.90
C VAL A 141 18.08 8.31 9.19
N ALA A 142 16.86 7.99 9.64
CA ALA A 142 15.85 8.98 10.00
C ALA A 142 16.34 9.91 11.13
N GLY A 143 17.01 9.34 12.14
CA GLY A 143 17.62 10.12 13.22
C GLY A 143 18.71 11.07 12.73
N ALA A 144 19.55 10.63 11.80
CA ALA A 144 20.62 11.44 11.21
C ALA A 144 20.08 12.66 10.43
N ILE A 145 18.89 12.55 9.83
CA ILE A 145 18.20 13.65 9.13
C ILE A 145 17.21 14.42 10.02
N GLY A 146 17.07 14.04 11.30
CA GLY A 146 16.18 14.69 12.27
C GLY A 146 14.69 14.43 12.02
N TRP A 147 14.34 13.31 11.38
CA TRP A 147 12.96 12.94 11.05
C TRP A 147 12.51 11.71 11.86
N PRO A 148 11.19 11.49 12.02
CA PRO A 148 10.69 10.25 12.60
C PRO A 148 10.99 9.06 11.69
N VAL A 149 10.96 7.86 12.27
CA VAL A 149 11.00 6.60 11.51
C VAL A 149 9.84 6.62 10.49
N PRO A 150 10.09 6.32 9.20
CA PRO A 150 9.02 6.32 8.20
C PRO A 150 7.99 5.24 8.51
N GLY A 151 6.74 5.45 8.08
CA GLY A 151 5.69 4.44 8.21
C GLY A 151 5.83 3.32 7.17
N ARG A 152 6.38 3.64 5.99
CA ARG A 152 6.76 2.71 4.91
C ARG A 152 7.96 3.27 4.15
N THR A 153 8.65 2.42 3.38
CA THR A 153 9.60 2.87 2.36
C THR A 153 9.10 2.49 0.97
N PHE A 154 9.52 3.27 -0.02
CA PHE A 154 9.33 2.99 -1.44
C PHE A 154 10.71 3.04 -2.09
N VAL A 155 11.14 1.96 -2.73
CA VAL A 155 12.50 1.86 -3.27
C VAL A 155 12.42 1.48 -4.75
N ILE A 156 13.02 2.30 -5.62
CA ILE A 156 13.12 2.03 -7.05
C ILE A 156 14.47 1.37 -7.33
N TYR A 157 14.42 0.24 -8.02
CA TYR A 157 15.58 -0.52 -8.49
C TYR A 157 15.75 -0.36 -10.00
N GLY A 158 17.01 -0.23 -10.42
CA GLY A 158 17.36 -0.21 -11.84
C GLY A 158 17.61 -1.60 -12.44
N GLN A 159 18.04 -1.59 -13.71
CA GLN A 159 18.37 -2.81 -14.46
C GLN A 159 19.39 -3.72 -13.73
N ASN A 160 20.35 -3.13 -13.03
CA ASN A 160 21.39 -3.87 -12.28
C ASN A 160 20.93 -4.36 -10.90
N ARG A 161 19.61 -4.34 -10.62
CA ARG A 161 19.02 -4.73 -9.32
C ARG A 161 19.60 -3.97 -8.12
N SER A 162 20.19 -2.81 -8.38
CA SER A 162 20.69 -1.91 -7.35
C SER A 162 19.62 -0.84 -7.08
N PRO A 163 19.43 -0.43 -5.81
CA PRO A 163 18.53 0.67 -5.49
C PRO A 163 19.08 1.95 -6.11
N ILE A 164 18.21 2.70 -6.81
CA ILE A 164 18.53 4.01 -7.41
C ILE A 164 17.89 5.12 -6.59
N TYR A 165 16.66 4.91 -6.14
CA TYR A 165 15.92 5.88 -5.32
C TYR A 165 15.33 5.19 -4.11
N GLU A 166 15.45 5.82 -2.95
CA GLU A 166 14.83 5.37 -1.71
C GLU A 166 14.03 6.51 -1.09
N PHE A 167 12.73 6.29 -0.91
CA PHE A 167 11.82 7.27 -0.35
C PHE A 167 11.35 6.83 1.02
N PHE A 168 11.47 7.73 1.98
CA PHE A 168 10.91 7.56 3.32
C PHE A 168 9.48 8.09 3.32
N CYS A 169 8.51 7.21 3.51
CA CYS A 169 7.09 7.49 3.36
C CYS A 169 6.40 7.62 4.71
N TYR A 170 5.66 8.72 4.88
CA TYR A 170 4.96 9.08 6.10
C TYR A 170 3.46 9.08 5.83
N GLU A 171 2.68 8.56 6.79
CA GLU A 171 1.22 8.59 6.70
C GLU A 171 0.75 10.04 6.79
N ASP A 172 -0.06 10.46 5.82
CA ASP A 172 -0.63 11.80 5.80
C ASP A 172 -1.67 11.90 6.92
N ILE A 173 -1.53 12.92 7.78
CA ILE A 173 -2.52 13.19 8.82
C ILE A 173 -3.74 13.82 8.15
N ASN A 174 -4.79 13.03 7.93
CA ASN A 174 -6.09 13.54 7.52
C ASN A 174 -6.75 14.21 8.74
N ASP A 175 -6.49 15.50 8.95
CA ASP A 175 -7.05 16.30 10.06
C ASP A 175 -8.59 16.52 10.00
N GLY A 176 -9.33 15.76 9.19
CA GLY A 176 -10.79 15.80 9.14
C GLY A 176 -11.39 17.15 8.71
N LYS A 177 -10.57 18.11 8.23
CA LYS A 177 -11.06 19.35 7.63
C LYS A 177 -11.44 19.07 6.18
N ASN A 178 -12.65 18.58 6.01
CA ASN A 178 -13.36 18.69 4.74
C ASN A 178 -13.50 20.19 4.43
N ASN A 179 -12.89 20.64 3.34
CA ASN A 179 -13.31 21.88 2.68
C ASN A 179 -14.63 21.62 1.96
#